data_AF-A0A536ECK3-F1
#
_entry.id   AF-A0A536ECK3-F1
#
_cell.length_a   1.000
_cell.length_b   1.000
_cell.length_c   1.000
_cell.angle_alpha   90.00
_cell.angle_beta   90.00
_cell.angle_gamma   90.00
#
_symmetry.space_group_name_H-M   'P 1'
#
loop_
_entity.id
_entity.type
_entity.pdbx_description
1 polymer ?
#
loop_
_entity_poly.entity_id
_entity_poly.type
_entity_poly.pdbx_seq_one_letter_code
_entity_poly.pdbx_strand_id
1 'polypeptide(L)'
;MGVSAPKRKLAATQAEGLDAARGQRPQRVLPSHGPGQFPAKLASPKLSGRSRVPPYRYYAGFSEDFVRDIINASQIGSNSLLLDPWNGSGTTTRVAAQLGVNAVGIDLNPAMAVLAKARLLQTDEGQVAARLLAGMAKRRPPPIMRSDDPLLDWFDARSAALIRGVERHFQIGANGPLLPVHPDDLSIMQAHLYAALFLAVRALLQPFTTTNPTWVRKPKPNEAKLHVNWDSFQLNLLRSALVLQADALTDLPPENCTTVNCSPPPGRATVWVAF
;
A
#
# COMPACT_ATOMS: atom_id res chain seq x y z
N MET A 1 48.62 54.45 -0.97
CA MET A 1 48.95 53.02 -0.77
C MET A 1 48.26 52.57 0.51
N GLY A 2 47.08 51.96 0.41
CA GLY A 2 46.32 51.45 1.55
C GLY A 2 46.31 49.93 1.53
N VAL A 3 46.97 49.30 2.49
CA VAL A 3 47.09 47.85 2.61
C VAL A 3 45.92 47.32 3.43
N SER A 4 45.11 46.45 2.81
CA SER A 4 44.00 45.73 3.41
C SER A 4 44.50 44.45 4.10
N ALA A 5 44.24 44.31 5.40
CA ALA A 5 44.47 43.08 6.15
C ALA A 5 43.21 42.17 6.15
N PRO A 6 43.35 40.84 6.02
CA PRO A 6 42.21 39.93 5.88
C PRO A 6 41.66 39.47 7.24
N LYS A 7 40.33 39.50 7.39
CA LYS A 7 39.64 38.91 8.56
C LYS A 7 39.51 37.39 8.40
N ARG A 8 40.37 36.63 9.09
CA ARG A 8 40.13 35.21 9.42
C ARG A 8 39.19 35.12 10.62
N LYS A 9 38.01 34.52 10.47
CA LYS A 9 37.19 34.08 11.61
C LYS A 9 37.68 32.70 12.07
N LEU A 10 38.09 32.61 13.33
CA LEU A 10 38.35 31.36 14.03
C LEU A 10 37.05 30.55 14.13
N ALA A 11 37.17 29.25 13.86
CA ALA A 11 36.17 28.26 14.22
C ALA A 11 36.25 28.01 15.74
N ALA A 12 35.12 28.11 16.43
CA ALA A 12 34.94 27.61 17.78
C ALA A 12 33.89 26.49 17.72
N THR A 13 34.35 25.29 18.01
CA THR A 13 33.58 24.09 18.31
C THR A 13 32.72 24.31 19.56
N GLN A 14 31.41 24.12 19.43
CA GLN A 14 30.54 23.70 20.53
C GLN A 14 29.62 22.60 19.98
N ALA A 15 29.99 21.36 20.29
CA ALA A 15 29.06 20.26 20.35
C ALA A 15 28.42 20.32 21.74
N GLU A 16 27.10 20.46 21.82
CA GLU A 16 26.24 19.92 22.88
C GLU A 16 24.77 20.33 22.66
N GLY A 17 23.88 19.33 22.65
CA GLY A 17 22.50 19.47 23.16
C GLY A 17 21.41 20.02 22.24
N LEU A 18 21.03 19.31 21.17
CA LEU A 18 19.72 19.47 20.54
C LEU A 18 19.18 18.12 20.02
N ASP A 19 18.77 17.24 20.93
CA ASP A 19 17.88 16.12 20.58
C ASP A 19 16.92 15.83 21.75
N ALA A 20 15.77 16.52 21.76
CA ALA A 20 14.56 16.15 22.51
C ALA A 20 13.42 17.16 22.27
N ALA A 21 12.88 17.26 21.05
CA ALA A 21 11.61 17.95 20.81
C ALA A 21 10.95 17.57 19.47
N ARG A 22 10.80 16.28 19.17
CA ARG A 22 9.82 15.84 18.16
C ARG A 22 8.45 15.77 18.80
N GLY A 23 7.81 16.92 18.96
CA GLY A 23 6.41 17.00 19.36
C GLY A 23 5.52 16.29 18.34
N GLN A 24 4.85 15.22 18.76
CA GLN A 24 3.74 14.63 18.03
C GLN A 24 2.69 15.73 17.81
N ARG A 25 2.16 15.85 16.58
CA ARG A 25 1.02 16.75 16.34
C ARG A 25 -0.16 16.23 17.16
N PRO A 26 -0.83 17.08 17.96
CA PRO A 26 -2.01 16.66 18.70
C PRO A 26 -3.08 16.17 17.72
N GLN A 27 -3.70 15.03 18.04
CA GLN A 27 -4.88 14.56 17.33
C GLN A 27 -5.94 15.66 17.40
N ARG A 28 -6.43 16.08 16.23
CA ARG A 28 -7.51 17.07 16.13
C ARG A 28 -8.81 16.36 16.46
N VAL A 29 -9.14 16.26 17.74
CA VAL A 29 -10.48 15.83 18.18
C VAL A 29 -11.45 16.93 17.74
N LEU A 30 -12.28 16.65 16.74
CA LEU A 30 -13.32 17.58 16.32
C LEU A 30 -14.39 17.64 17.42
N PRO A 31 -14.91 18.83 17.75
CA PRO A 31 -16.03 18.95 18.67
C PRO A 31 -17.24 18.18 18.12
N SER A 32 -18.01 17.55 19.03
CA SER A 32 -19.25 16.86 18.68
C SER A 32 -20.25 17.87 18.12
N HIS A 33 -20.39 17.90 16.80
CA HIS A 33 -21.39 18.71 16.13
C HIS A 33 -22.75 18.01 16.17
N GLY A 34 -23.84 18.80 16.22
CA GLY A 34 -25.20 18.28 16.16
C GLY A 34 -25.51 17.59 14.82
N PRO A 35 -26.63 16.85 14.72
CA PRO A 35 -26.97 16.10 13.52
C PRO A 35 -26.92 16.92 12.24
N GLY A 36 -26.16 16.43 11.25
CA GLY A 36 -26.04 17.03 9.91
C GLY A 36 -25.09 18.22 9.78
N GLN A 37 -24.30 18.56 10.80
CA GLN A 37 -23.33 19.66 10.71
C GLN A 37 -21.94 19.18 10.27
N PHE A 38 -21.57 19.53 9.04
CA PHE A 38 -20.20 19.38 8.55
C PHE A 38 -19.26 20.31 9.32
N PRO A 39 -18.02 19.86 9.63
CA PRO A 39 -17.05 20.72 10.29
C PRO A 39 -16.76 21.95 9.41
N ALA A 40 -16.54 23.10 10.05
CA ALA A 40 -16.28 24.37 9.36
C ALA A 40 -15.08 24.31 8.40
N LYS A 41 -14.19 23.32 8.56
CA LYS A 41 -13.07 23.05 7.65
C LYS A 41 -12.74 21.56 7.60
N LEU A 42 -12.99 20.95 6.44
CA LEU A 42 -12.56 19.60 6.08
C LEU A 42 -11.06 19.57 5.74
N ALA A 43 -10.42 18.43 5.95
CA ALA A 43 -9.11 18.13 5.42
C ALA A 43 -9.11 18.18 3.88
N SER A 44 -7.93 18.37 3.29
CA SER A 44 -7.79 18.40 1.83
C SER A 44 -8.14 17.04 1.24
N PRO A 45 -8.99 16.93 0.20
CA PRO A 45 -9.25 15.67 -0.49
C PRO A 45 -8.00 15.13 -1.19
N LYS A 46 -7.03 16.00 -1.52
CA LYS A 46 -5.80 15.62 -2.20
C LYS A 46 -4.78 15.00 -1.25
N LEU A 47 -4.11 13.94 -1.70
CA LEU A 47 -2.95 13.36 -1.04
C LEU A 47 -1.84 14.41 -0.85
N SER A 48 -1.35 14.54 0.38
CA SER A 48 -0.25 15.46 0.70
C SER A 48 1.07 14.96 0.10
N GLY A 49 2.01 15.88 -0.16
CA GLY A 49 3.34 15.57 -0.69
C GLY A 49 4.18 14.60 0.16
N ARG A 50 3.87 14.48 1.47
CA ARG A 50 4.58 13.63 2.45
C ARG A 50 3.92 12.27 2.67
N SER A 51 2.62 12.11 2.41
CA SER A 51 1.95 10.80 2.32
C SER A 51 2.28 10.06 1.00
N ARG A 52 3.23 10.56 0.23
CA ARG A 52 3.74 9.96 -1.02
C ARG A 52 4.78 8.86 -0.80
N VAL A 53 4.83 8.29 0.41
CA VAL A 53 5.75 7.21 0.73
C VAL A 53 5.18 5.91 0.14
N PRO A 54 6.01 5.10 -0.53
CA PRO A 54 5.57 3.95 -1.31
C PRO A 54 4.90 2.89 -0.40
N PRO A 55 4.01 2.07 -0.96
CA PRO A 55 4.42 1.37 -2.17
C PRO A 55 3.63 1.70 -3.45
N TYR A 56 2.39 2.19 -3.36
CA TYR A 56 1.55 2.44 -4.55
C TYR A 56 1.11 3.91 -4.67
N ARG A 57 1.67 4.63 -5.65
CA ARG A 57 1.36 6.04 -5.92
C ARG A 57 0.08 6.17 -6.75
N TYR A 58 -1.09 5.96 -6.15
CA TYR A 58 -2.36 6.27 -6.80
C TYR A 58 -2.69 7.76 -6.64
N TYR A 59 -2.31 8.57 -7.63
CA TYR A 59 -2.43 10.03 -7.56
C TYR A 59 -3.88 10.53 -7.49
N ALA A 60 -4.84 9.69 -7.90
CA ALA A 60 -6.27 10.01 -7.91
C ALA A 60 -7.00 9.62 -6.61
N GLY A 61 -6.29 9.06 -5.62
CA GLY A 61 -6.90 8.68 -4.34
C GLY A 61 -7.24 9.89 -3.45
N PHE A 62 -8.27 9.74 -2.63
CA PHE A 62 -8.55 10.68 -1.53
C PHE A 62 -7.53 10.53 -0.39
N SER A 63 -7.30 11.62 0.35
CA SER A 63 -6.59 11.53 1.63
C SER A 63 -7.46 10.85 2.70
N GLU A 64 -6.83 10.11 3.60
CA GLU A 64 -7.54 9.41 4.67
C GLU A 64 -8.20 10.38 5.65
N ASP A 65 -7.54 11.49 5.99
CA ASP A 65 -8.10 12.55 6.84
C ASP A 65 -9.38 13.12 6.26
N PHE A 66 -9.43 13.35 4.94
CA PHE A 66 -10.63 13.84 4.27
C PHE A 66 -11.78 12.84 4.38
N VAL A 67 -11.50 11.56 4.09
CA VAL A 67 -12.52 10.50 4.22
C VAL A 67 -13.01 10.38 5.65
N ARG A 68 -12.10 10.44 6.63
CA ARG A 68 -12.42 10.39 8.07
C ARG A 68 -13.32 11.55 8.48
N ASP A 69 -13.03 12.76 8.04
CA ASP A 69 -13.86 13.94 8.28
C ASP A 69 -15.26 13.77 7.68
N ILE A 70 -15.37 13.23 6.45
CA ILE A 70 -16.67 13.00 5.79
C ILE A 70 -17.50 11.94 6.53
N ILE A 71 -16.90 10.81 6.91
CA ILE A 71 -17.60 9.74 7.64
C ILE A 71 -18.10 10.26 8.99
N ASN A 72 -17.25 10.96 9.74
CA ASN A 72 -17.63 11.53 11.04
C ASN A 72 -18.73 12.60 10.90
N ALA A 73 -18.64 13.48 9.91
CA ALA A 73 -19.65 14.51 9.63
C ALA A 73 -21.00 13.91 9.19
N SER A 74 -20.98 12.76 8.52
CA SER A 74 -22.18 12.04 8.09
C SER A 74 -22.90 11.33 9.24
N GLN A 75 -22.27 11.23 10.42
CA GLN A 75 -22.80 10.55 11.61
C GLN A 75 -23.28 9.12 11.34
N ILE A 76 -22.63 8.45 10.40
CA ILE A 76 -22.86 7.04 10.10
C ILE A 76 -22.02 6.17 11.04
N GLY A 77 -22.56 5.03 11.43
CA GLY A 77 -21.93 4.11 12.39
C GLY A 77 -21.98 2.66 11.92
N SER A 78 -21.81 1.72 12.84
CA SER A 78 -21.82 0.27 12.54
C SER A 78 -23.13 -0.26 11.96
N ASN A 79 -24.25 0.45 12.15
CA ASN A 79 -25.55 0.12 11.58
C ASN A 79 -25.78 0.70 10.18
N SER A 80 -24.82 1.48 9.66
CA SER A 80 -24.87 2.07 8.33
C SER A 80 -24.07 1.24 7.33
N LEU A 81 -24.40 1.38 6.05
CA LEU A 81 -23.61 0.84 4.95
C LEU A 81 -23.12 1.99 4.07
N LEU A 82 -21.80 2.14 3.96
CA LEU A 82 -21.16 3.09 3.05
C LEU A 82 -20.92 2.42 1.70
N LEU A 83 -21.28 3.09 0.61
CA LEU A 83 -20.96 2.66 -0.77
C LEU A 83 -19.99 3.64 -1.41
N ASP A 84 -18.86 3.14 -1.90
CA ASP A 84 -17.97 3.86 -2.82
C ASP A 84 -17.99 3.17 -4.20
N PRO A 85 -18.70 3.72 -5.19
CA PRO A 85 -18.80 3.11 -6.52
C PRO A 85 -17.54 3.36 -7.40
N TRP A 86 -16.54 4.07 -6.89
CA TRP A 86 -15.27 4.39 -7.56
C TRP A 86 -14.10 4.29 -6.58
N ASN A 87 -14.00 3.13 -5.92
CA ASN A 87 -13.19 2.93 -4.72
C ASN A 87 -11.68 3.12 -4.95
N GLY A 88 -11.20 2.98 -6.19
CA GLY A 88 -9.80 3.10 -6.55
C GLY A 88 -8.92 2.23 -5.66
N SER A 89 -7.87 2.80 -5.07
CA SER A 89 -6.97 2.10 -4.14
C SER A 89 -7.57 1.88 -2.74
N GLY A 90 -8.87 2.09 -2.53
CA GLY A 90 -9.59 1.65 -1.34
C GLY A 90 -9.49 2.55 -0.12
N THR A 91 -9.14 3.85 -0.27
CA THR A 91 -9.08 4.79 0.86
C THR A 91 -10.41 4.83 1.63
N THR A 92 -11.53 4.89 0.91
CA THR A 92 -12.86 4.96 1.52
C THR A 92 -13.18 3.71 2.33
N THR A 93 -13.04 2.52 1.72
CA THR A 93 -13.28 1.24 2.41
C THR A 93 -12.32 1.00 3.57
N ARG A 94 -11.05 1.44 3.46
CA ARG A 94 -10.05 1.32 4.52
C ARG A 94 -10.44 2.12 5.75
N VAL A 95 -10.73 3.41 5.57
CA VAL A 95 -11.07 4.32 6.68
C VAL A 95 -12.41 3.93 7.30
N ALA A 96 -13.40 3.52 6.50
CA ALA A 96 -14.66 3.01 7.01
C ALA A 96 -14.45 1.79 7.93
N ALA A 97 -13.65 0.81 7.49
CA ALA A 97 -13.31 -0.36 8.31
C ALA A 97 -12.62 0.03 9.64
N GLN A 98 -11.67 0.98 9.61
CA GLN A 98 -11.00 1.49 10.81
C GLN A 98 -11.97 2.19 11.78
N LEU A 99 -13.01 2.84 11.28
CA LEU A 99 -14.01 3.54 12.07
C LEU A 99 -15.19 2.66 12.52
N GLY A 100 -15.16 1.36 12.24
CA GLY A 100 -16.25 0.45 12.60
C GLY A 100 -17.48 0.55 11.68
N VAL A 101 -17.36 1.20 10.51
CA VAL A 101 -18.45 1.38 9.54
C VAL A 101 -18.37 0.30 8.45
N ASN A 102 -19.50 -0.36 8.18
CA ASN A 102 -19.55 -1.33 7.09
C ASN A 102 -19.47 -0.61 5.74
N ALA A 103 -18.71 -1.17 4.80
CA ALA A 103 -18.47 -0.53 3.50
C ALA A 103 -18.43 -1.52 2.33
N VAL A 104 -18.90 -1.05 1.18
CA VAL A 104 -18.76 -1.71 -0.11
C VAL A 104 -18.03 -0.76 -1.05
N GLY A 105 -16.91 -1.21 -1.58
CA GLY A 105 -16.16 -0.50 -2.61
C GLY A 105 -16.28 -1.23 -3.95
N ILE A 106 -16.50 -0.48 -5.03
CA ILE A 106 -16.54 -1.00 -6.39
C ILE A 106 -15.56 -0.21 -7.24
N ASP A 107 -14.82 -0.88 -8.12
CA ASP A 107 -13.99 -0.21 -9.12
C ASP A 107 -13.96 -1.02 -10.42
N LEU A 108 -13.89 -0.35 -11.57
CA LEU A 108 -13.77 -1.03 -12.87
C LEU A 108 -12.36 -1.62 -13.08
N ASN A 109 -11.33 -1.04 -12.47
CA ASN A 109 -9.96 -1.49 -12.64
C ASN A 109 -9.66 -2.68 -11.70
N PRO A 110 -9.47 -3.90 -12.24
CA PRO A 110 -9.24 -5.08 -11.42
C PRO A 110 -7.98 -4.97 -10.55
N ALA A 111 -6.94 -4.27 -11.00
CA ALA A 111 -5.74 -4.04 -10.20
C ALA A 111 -6.02 -3.13 -8.99
N MET A 112 -6.97 -2.19 -9.11
CA MET A 112 -7.38 -1.34 -8.00
C MET A 112 -8.14 -2.14 -6.94
N ALA A 113 -9.03 -3.04 -7.37
CA ALA A 113 -9.73 -3.93 -6.45
C ALA A 113 -8.76 -4.81 -5.63
N VAL A 114 -7.71 -5.38 -6.25
CA VAL A 114 -6.68 -6.14 -5.52
C VAL A 114 -5.97 -5.26 -4.48
N LEU A 115 -5.57 -4.05 -4.84
CA LEU A 115 -4.90 -3.14 -3.90
C LEU A 115 -5.82 -2.68 -2.77
N ALA A 116 -7.06 -2.33 -3.08
CA ALA A 116 -8.06 -1.95 -2.09
C ALA A 116 -8.32 -3.09 -1.11
N LYS A 117 -8.46 -4.34 -1.59
CA LYS A 117 -8.56 -5.54 -0.74
C LYS A 117 -7.31 -5.72 0.12
N ALA A 118 -6.11 -5.60 -0.46
CA ALA A 118 -4.85 -5.76 0.27
C ALA A 118 -4.70 -4.81 1.46
N ARG A 119 -5.27 -3.60 1.37
CA ARG A 119 -5.25 -2.59 2.44
C ARG A 119 -6.22 -2.90 3.58
N LEU A 120 -7.15 -3.85 3.41
CA LEU A 120 -8.04 -4.31 4.47
C LEU A 120 -7.39 -5.35 5.40
N LEU A 121 -6.16 -5.79 5.10
CA LEU A 121 -5.45 -6.80 5.90
C LEU A 121 -5.21 -6.30 7.33
N GLN A 122 -5.51 -7.16 8.31
CA GLN A 122 -5.23 -6.87 9.70
C GLN A 122 -3.76 -7.13 10.05
N THR A 123 -3.29 -6.56 11.16
CA THR A 123 -1.87 -6.57 11.54
C THR A 123 -1.33 -7.98 11.78
N ASP A 124 -2.10 -8.82 12.46
CA ASP A 124 -1.77 -10.20 12.77
C ASP A 124 -1.69 -11.05 11.49
N GLU A 125 -2.64 -10.89 10.57
CA GLU A 125 -2.61 -11.49 9.24
C GLU A 125 -1.37 -11.03 8.45
N GLY A 126 -0.99 -9.75 8.54
CA GLY A 126 0.24 -9.24 7.92
C GLY A 126 1.51 -9.96 8.38
N GLN A 127 1.61 -10.30 9.68
CA GLN A 127 2.74 -11.08 10.18
C GLN A 127 2.77 -12.50 9.60
N VAL A 128 1.60 -13.11 9.39
CA VAL A 128 1.50 -14.42 8.73
C VAL A 128 1.98 -14.32 7.28
N ALA A 129 1.57 -13.28 6.53
CA ALA A 129 2.04 -13.03 5.17
C ALA A 129 3.57 -12.90 5.11
N ALA A 130 4.16 -12.11 6.02
CA ALA A 130 5.61 -11.94 6.09
C ALA A 130 6.34 -13.27 6.40
N ARG A 131 5.82 -14.10 7.29
CA ARG A 131 6.39 -15.43 7.61
C ARG A 131 6.31 -16.38 6.42
N LEU A 132 5.19 -16.39 5.68
CA LEU A 132 5.04 -17.19 4.47
C LEU A 132 6.09 -16.80 3.42
N LEU A 133 6.27 -15.50 3.18
CA LEU A 133 7.26 -14.99 2.24
C LEU A 133 8.70 -15.27 2.69
N ALA A 134 9.02 -15.09 3.97
CA ALA A 134 10.33 -15.42 4.53
C ALA A 134 10.65 -16.92 4.39
N GLY A 135 9.64 -17.79 4.46
CA GLY A 135 9.78 -19.22 4.21
C GLY A 135 10.27 -19.56 2.81
N MET A 136 9.96 -18.72 1.81
CA MET A 136 10.41 -18.92 0.43
C MET A 136 11.93 -18.83 0.28
N ALA A 137 12.62 -18.09 1.14
CA ALA A 137 14.09 -18.04 1.13
C ALA A 137 14.72 -19.43 1.33
N LYS A 138 14.05 -20.31 2.09
CA LYS A 138 14.50 -21.70 2.31
C LYS A 138 14.07 -22.64 1.20
N ARG A 139 12.92 -22.38 0.58
CA ARG A 139 12.34 -23.21 -0.47
C ARG A 139 11.78 -22.34 -1.59
N ARG A 140 12.60 -22.15 -2.62
CA ARG A 140 12.19 -21.46 -3.85
C ARG A 140 11.00 -22.18 -4.50
N PRO A 141 9.91 -21.45 -4.85
CA PRO A 141 8.83 -22.04 -5.63
C PRO A 141 9.32 -22.54 -6.99
N PRO A 142 8.83 -23.69 -7.47
CA PRO A 142 9.20 -24.22 -8.77
C PRO A 142 8.77 -23.25 -9.88
N PRO A 143 9.63 -22.96 -10.87
CA PRO A 143 9.28 -22.06 -11.97
C PRO A 143 8.20 -22.67 -12.87
N ILE A 144 7.33 -21.85 -13.44
CA ILE A 144 6.25 -22.28 -14.35
C ILE A 144 6.44 -21.64 -15.71
N MET A 145 6.84 -22.44 -16.70
CA MET A 145 7.08 -21.97 -18.07
C MET A 145 5.78 -21.76 -18.82
N ARG A 146 5.69 -20.65 -19.55
CA ARG A 146 4.58 -20.27 -20.42
C ARG A 146 5.14 -19.59 -21.66
N SER A 147 4.77 -20.08 -22.84
CA SER A 147 5.25 -19.53 -24.11
C SER A 147 4.55 -18.24 -24.53
N ASP A 148 3.36 -17.99 -23.99
CA ASP A 148 2.46 -16.87 -24.29
C ASP A 148 2.36 -15.86 -23.13
N ASP A 149 3.31 -15.90 -22.19
CA ASP A 149 3.25 -15.05 -21.00
C ASP A 149 3.53 -13.57 -21.33
N PRO A 150 2.66 -12.63 -20.95
CA PRO A 150 2.90 -11.21 -21.14
C PRO A 150 4.20 -10.70 -20.50
N LEU A 151 4.69 -11.35 -19.44
CA LEU A 151 5.97 -10.98 -18.80
C LEU A 151 7.17 -11.19 -19.72
N LEU A 152 7.04 -12.01 -20.77
CA LEU A 152 8.10 -12.22 -21.77
C LEU A 152 8.40 -10.95 -22.58
N ASP A 153 7.55 -9.93 -22.55
CA ASP A 153 7.87 -8.62 -23.12
C ASP A 153 9.08 -8.00 -22.42
N TRP A 154 9.24 -8.19 -21.10
CA TRP A 154 10.27 -7.54 -20.28
C TRP A 154 11.34 -8.47 -19.73
N PHE A 155 11.00 -9.75 -19.51
CA PHE A 155 11.84 -10.70 -18.80
C PHE A 155 12.26 -11.87 -19.68
N ASP A 156 13.43 -12.44 -19.41
CA ASP A 156 13.78 -13.74 -20.00
C ASP A 156 12.81 -14.85 -19.52
N ALA A 157 12.74 -15.96 -20.26
CA ALA A 157 11.77 -17.02 -19.98
C ALA A 157 11.93 -17.63 -18.58
N ARG A 158 13.18 -17.71 -18.07
CA ARG A 158 13.46 -18.24 -16.73
C ARG A 158 12.94 -17.31 -15.63
N SER A 159 13.04 -16.01 -15.85
CA SER A 159 12.63 -14.95 -14.93
C SER A 159 11.10 -14.79 -14.91
N ALA A 160 10.46 -14.81 -16.08
CA ALA A 160 9.00 -14.87 -16.16
C ALA A 160 8.46 -16.11 -15.44
N ALA A 161 9.07 -17.28 -15.68
CA ALA A 161 8.66 -18.53 -15.04
C ALA A 161 8.86 -18.52 -13.52
N LEU A 162 9.92 -17.88 -13.03
CA LEU A 162 10.15 -17.66 -11.59
C LEU A 162 9.03 -16.83 -10.96
N ILE A 163 8.67 -15.71 -11.57
CA ILE A 163 7.58 -14.84 -11.10
C ILE A 163 6.26 -15.62 -11.04
N ARG A 164 5.97 -16.43 -12.08
CA ARG A 164 4.78 -17.30 -12.11
C ARG A 164 4.81 -18.42 -11.08
N GLY A 165 5.99 -18.96 -10.76
CA GLY A 165 6.15 -19.91 -9.66
C GLY A 165 5.78 -19.32 -8.30
N VAL A 166 6.16 -18.05 -8.05
CA VAL A 166 5.76 -17.31 -6.85
C VAL A 166 4.25 -17.03 -6.86
N GLU A 167 3.71 -16.52 -7.96
CA GLU A 167 2.26 -16.29 -8.12
C GLU A 167 1.45 -17.56 -7.82
N ARG A 168 1.90 -18.71 -8.35
CA ARG A 168 1.25 -20.00 -8.08
C ARG A 168 1.23 -20.35 -6.60
N HIS A 169 2.30 -20.04 -5.88
CA HIS A 169 2.36 -20.30 -4.45
C HIS A 169 1.31 -19.51 -3.65
N PHE A 170 0.83 -18.36 -4.16
CA PHE A 170 -0.23 -17.59 -3.52
C PHE A 170 -1.62 -18.14 -3.79
N GLN A 171 -1.79 -18.99 -4.80
CA GLN A 171 -3.05 -19.66 -5.11
C GLN A 171 -3.21 -20.97 -4.32
N ILE A 172 -2.90 -20.97 -3.01
CA ILE A 172 -2.99 -22.16 -2.15
C ILE A 172 -4.42 -22.73 -2.24
N GLY A 173 -4.52 -24.04 -2.51
CA GLY A 173 -5.80 -24.76 -2.67
C GLY A 173 -6.28 -24.88 -4.12
N ALA A 174 -5.69 -24.15 -5.08
CA ALA A 174 -5.98 -24.36 -6.49
C ALA A 174 -5.29 -25.64 -6.99
N ASN A 175 -6.03 -26.75 -7.02
CA ASN A 175 -5.65 -27.93 -7.82
C ASN A 175 -6.02 -27.64 -9.29
N GLY A 176 -5.06 -27.63 -10.21
CA GLY A 176 -5.31 -27.33 -11.64
C GLY A 176 -4.37 -26.28 -12.24
N PRO A 177 -4.54 -25.90 -13.52
CA PRO A 177 -3.72 -24.86 -14.15
C PRO A 177 -3.80 -23.53 -13.40
N LEU A 178 -2.80 -22.65 -13.57
CA LEU A 178 -2.87 -21.26 -13.11
C LEU A 178 -4.03 -20.59 -13.87
N LEU A 179 -5.18 -20.46 -13.20
CA LEU A 179 -6.35 -19.78 -13.76
C LEU A 179 -6.12 -18.26 -13.75
N PRO A 180 -6.78 -17.51 -14.66
CA PRO A 180 -6.93 -16.08 -14.51
C PRO A 180 -7.49 -15.79 -13.11
N VAL A 181 -6.81 -14.94 -12.36
CA VAL A 181 -7.23 -14.57 -11.01
C VAL A 181 -8.19 -13.41 -11.14
N HIS A 182 -9.47 -13.64 -10.84
CA HIS A 182 -10.41 -12.54 -10.68
C HIS A 182 -10.21 -11.92 -9.29
N PRO A 183 -10.12 -10.59 -9.16
CA PRO A 183 -9.92 -9.95 -7.86
C PRO A 183 -11.00 -10.32 -6.84
N ASP A 184 -12.23 -10.56 -7.28
CA ASP A 184 -13.35 -10.93 -6.40
C ASP A 184 -13.14 -12.25 -5.68
N ASP A 185 -12.44 -13.20 -6.31
CA ASP A 185 -12.14 -14.53 -5.75
C ASP A 185 -10.99 -14.50 -4.73
N LEU A 186 -10.24 -13.40 -4.66
CA LEU A 186 -9.12 -13.28 -3.73
C LEU A 186 -9.60 -12.99 -2.31
N SER A 187 -9.09 -13.80 -1.38
CA SER A 187 -9.04 -13.44 0.04
C SER A 187 -8.18 -12.19 0.26
N ILE A 188 -8.38 -11.51 1.40
CA ILE A 188 -7.59 -10.33 1.78
C ILE A 188 -6.09 -10.68 1.85
N MET A 189 -5.73 -11.83 2.45
CA MET A 189 -4.37 -12.36 2.49
C MET A 189 -3.77 -12.53 1.09
N GLN A 190 -4.49 -13.18 0.18
CA GLN A 190 -4.00 -13.36 -1.18
C GLN A 190 -3.85 -12.02 -1.89
N ALA A 191 -4.84 -11.13 -1.81
CA ALA A 191 -4.76 -9.80 -2.38
C ALA A 191 -3.51 -9.04 -1.90
N HIS A 192 -3.16 -9.16 -0.61
CA HIS A 192 -1.94 -8.61 -0.05
C HIS A 192 -0.66 -9.21 -0.67
N LEU A 193 -0.59 -10.54 -0.81
CA LEU A 193 0.54 -11.22 -1.44
C LEU A 193 0.69 -10.84 -2.93
N TYR A 194 -0.42 -10.71 -3.66
CA TYR A 194 -0.43 -10.23 -5.05
C TYR A 194 0.02 -8.78 -5.15
N ALA A 195 -0.44 -7.91 -4.24
CA ALA A 195 0.02 -6.52 -4.17
C ALA A 195 1.54 -6.45 -3.92
N ALA A 196 2.06 -7.25 -2.98
CA ALA A 196 3.50 -7.33 -2.71
C ALA A 196 4.30 -7.80 -3.94
N LEU A 197 3.81 -8.81 -4.66
CA LEU A 197 4.43 -9.29 -5.89
C LEU A 197 4.40 -8.26 -7.02
N PHE A 198 3.28 -7.58 -7.19
CA PHE A 198 3.16 -6.50 -8.15
C PHE A 198 4.22 -5.41 -7.90
N LEU A 199 4.41 -5.00 -6.65
CA LEU A 199 5.41 -4.00 -6.26
C LEU A 199 6.84 -4.49 -6.47
N ALA A 200 7.11 -5.76 -6.14
CA ALA A 200 8.41 -6.37 -6.34
C ALA A 200 8.78 -6.43 -7.84
N VAL A 201 7.83 -6.82 -8.69
CA VAL A 201 7.99 -6.83 -10.16
C VAL A 201 8.15 -5.41 -10.70
N ARG A 202 7.35 -4.46 -10.22
CA ARG A 202 7.47 -3.05 -10.64
C ARG A 202 8.83 -2.43 -10.29
N ALA A 203 9.45 -2.85 -9.19
CA ALA A 203 10.80 -2.44 -8.84
C ALA A 203 11.87 -3.01 -9.81
N LEU A 204 11.65 -4.21 -10.36
CA LEU A 204 12.51 -4.76 -11.41
C LEU A 204 12.34 -4.01 -12.74
N LEU A 205 11.12 -3.53 -13.03
CA LEU A 205 10.77 -2.82 -14.26
C LEU A 205 11.16 -1.33 -14.27
N GLN A 206 11.91 -0.83 -13.28
CA GLN A 206 12.37 0.56 -13.25
C GLN A 206 13.04 1.04 -14.55
N PRO A 207 13.88 0.26 -15.26
CA PRO A 207 14.48 0.67 -16.54
C PRO A 207 13.46 0.98 -17.65
N PHE A 208 12.22 0.53 -17.49
CA PHE A 208 11.12 0.70 -18.44
C PHE A 208 10.05 1.67 -17.94
N THR A 209 10.30 2.40 -16.85
CA THR A 209 9.39 3.45 -16.38
C THR A 209 9.48 4.69 -17.27
N THR A 210 8.38 5.47 -17.31
CA THR A 210 8.33 6.75 -18.03
C THR A 210 8.17 7.91 -17.04
N THR A 211 8.16 9.15 -17.54
CA THR A 211 7.86 10.34 -16.73
C THR A 211 6.49 10.25 -16.06
N ASN A 212 5.54 9.54 -16.67
CA ASN A 212 4.32 9.11 -16.01
C ASN A 212 4.60 7.80 -15.27
N PRO A 213 4.60 7.81 -13.92
CA PRO A 213 5.00 6.65 -13.13
C PRO A 213 4.06 5.45 -13.32
N THR A 214 2.85 5.65 -13.85
CA THR A 214 1.84 4.61 -14.09
C THR A 214 2.22 3.68 -15.24
N TRP A 215 2.90 4.22 -16.26
CA TRP A 215 3.17 3.49 -17.50
C TRP A 215 4.54 2.82 -17.47
N VAL A 216 4.55 1.52 -17.79
CA VAL A 216 5.75 0.75 -18.10
C VAL A 216 5.78 0.57 -19.61
N ARG A 217 6.82 1.12 -20.28
CA ARG A 217 6.99 0.96 -21.72
C ARG A 217 7.42 -0.48 -22.04
N LYS A 218 7.12 -0.97 -23.24
CA LYS A 218 7.76 -2.19 -23.73
C LYS A 218 9.24 -1.92 -24.07
N PRO A 219 10.13 -2.92 -23.93
CA PRO A 219 11.50 -2.79 -24.39
C PRO A 219 11.56 -2.60 -25.90
N LYS A 220 12.61 -1.93 -26.38
CA LYS A 220 12.86 -1.84 -27.84
C LYS A 220 13.35 -3.21 -28.37
N PRO A 221 13.24 -3.50 -29.68
CA PRO A 221 13.61 -4.82 -30.24
C PRO A 221 15.03 -5.32 -29.87
N ASN A 222 15.99 -4.41 -29.72
CA ASN A 222 17.39 -4.73 -29.40
C ASN A 222 17.74 -4.51 -27.92
N GLU A 223 16.76 -4.17 -27.08
CA GLU A 223 16.97 -3.95 -25.66
C GLU A 223 16.95 -5.30 -24.92
N ALA A 224 17.96 -5.55 -24.09
CA ALA A 224 18.08 -6.82 -23.38
C ALA A 224 16.91 -7.02 -22.42
N LYS A 225 16.34 -8.24 -22.43
CA LYS A 225 15.34 -8.65 -21.44
C LYS A 225 16.00 -8.77 -20.07
N LEU A 226 15.22 -8.51 -19.02
CA LEU A 226 15.69 -8.58 -17.64
C LEU A 226 15.84 -10.03 -17.17
N HIS A 227 16.93 -10.27 -16.45
CA HIS A 227 17.15 -11.49 -15.69
C HIS A 227 16.90 -11.22 -14.20
N VAL A 228 16.16 -12.10 -13.53
CA VAL A 228 15.81 -11.95 -12.11
C VAL A 228 16.66 -12.89 -11.25
N ASN A 229 17.50 -12.29 -10.40
CA ASN A 229 18.18 -13.01 -9.32
C ASN A 229 17.19 -13.33 -8.19
N TRP A 230 17.12 -14.61 -7.79
CA TRP A 230 16.16 -15.08 -6.79
C TRP A 230 16.34 -14.41 -5.44
N ASP A 231 17.56 -14.31 -4.92
CA ASP A 231 17.83 -13.81 -3.57
C ASP A 231 17.45 -12.34 -3.44
N SER A 232 17.82 -11.52 -4.41
CA SER A 232 17.40 -10.12 -4.44
C SER A 232 15.89 -9.99 -4.64
N PHE A 233 15.27 -10.85 -5.45
CA PHE A 233 13.84 -10.81 -5.73
C PHE A 233 13.00 -11.19 -4.50
N GLN A 234 13.33 -12.27 -3.81
CA GLN A 234 12.60 -12.69 -2.61
C GLN A 234 12.71 -11.66 -1.49
N LEU A 235 13.88 -11.03 -1.33
CA LEU A 235 14.06 -9.99 -0.30
C LEU A 235 13.21 -8.78 -0.62
N ASN A 236 13.16 -8.39 -1.90
CA ASN A 236 12.32 -7.28 -2.35
C ASN A 236 10.82 -7.60 -2.23
N LEU A 237 10.43 -8.84 -2.46
CA LEU A 237 9.07 -9.33 -2.27
C LEU A 237 8.64 -9.24 -0.79
N LEU A 238 9.46 -9.76 0.12
CA LEU A 238 9.24 -9.64 1.56
C LEU A 238 9.17 -8.18 2.01
N ARG A 239 10.13 -7.36 1.54
CA ARG A 239 10.13 -5.92 1.82
C ARG A 239 8.86 -5.24 1.33
N SER A 240 8.36 -5.59 0.15
CA SER A 240 7.14 -5.02 -0.41
C SER A 240 5.91 -5.34 0.44
N ALA A 241 5.80 -6.57 0.95
CA ALA A 241 4.73 -6.96 1.87
C ALA A 241 4.81 -6.21 3.21
N LEU A 242 6.01 -6.09 3.79
CA LEU A 242 6.21 -5.35 5.03
C LEU A 242 5.89 -3.85 4.88
N VAL A 243 6.22 -3.25 3.73
CA VAL A 243 5.88 -1.85 3.43
C VAL A 243 4.37 -1.67 3.30
N LEU A 244 3.66 -2.59 2.62
CA LEU A 244 2.20 -2.59 2.55
C LEU A 244 1.57 -2.71 3.94
N GLN A 245 2.15 -3.53 4.83
CA GLN A 245 1.68 -3.67 6.20
C GLN A 245 1.97 -2.43 7.04
N ALA A 246 3.15 -1.81 6.88
CA ALA A 246 3.50 -0.59 7.60
C ALA A 246 2.56 0.57 7.24
N ASP A 247 2.22 0.72 5.95
CA ASP A 247 1.18 1.67 5.48
C ASP A 247 -0.18 1.37 6.14
N ALA A 248 -0.54 0.09 6.31
CA ALA A 248 -1.74 -0.27 7.06
C ALA A 248 -1.65 0.06 8.57
N LEU A 249 -0.44 0.14 9.15
CA LEU A 249 -0.20 0.31 10.59
C LEU A 249 0.04 1.75 11.05
N THR A 250 0.53 2.63 10.18
CA THR A 250 0.86 4.02 10.53
C THR A 250 -0.33 4.88 10.99
N ASP A 251 -1.55 4.33 10.88
CA ASP A 251 -2.80 5.05 11.11
C ASP A 251 -3.73 4.37 12.14
N LEU A 252 -3.21 3.46 12.97
CA LEU A 252 -3.91 3.02 14.17
C LEU A 252 -3.76 4.08 15.28
N PRO A 253 -4.83 4.42 16.03
CA PRO A 253 -4.68 5.28 17.20
C PRO A 253 -3.71 4.62 18.21
N PRO A 254 -2.84 5.38 18.89
CA PRO A 254 -1.94 4.81 19.88
C PRO A 254 -2.74 4.08 20.96
N GLU A 255 -2.21 2.93 21.41
CA GLU A 255 -2.73 2.16 22.55
C GLU A 255 -2.60 2.94 23.87
N ASN A 256 -3.36 4.02 24.03
CA ASN A 256 -3.64 4.62 25.32
C ASN A 256 -5.14 4.44 25.59
N CYS A 257 -5.56 3.18 25.73
CA CYS A 257 -6.89 2.84 26.22
C CYS A 257 -6.78 2.25 27.63
N THR A 258 -6.34 3.07 28.59
CA THR A 258 -6.64 2.84 30.01
C THR A 258 -7.93 3.59 30.33
N THR A 259 -9.08 3.01 29.98
CA THR A 259 -10.43 3.15 30.59
C THR A 259 -11.52 2.75 29.59
N VAL A 260 -12.12 1.56 29.79
CA VAL A 260 -13.51 1.10 29.46
C VAL A 260 -14.12 1.32 28.06
N ASN A 261 -13.57 2.11 27.14
CA ASN A 261 -14.07 2.25 25.77
C ASN A 261 -13.15 1.55 24.78
N CYS A 262 -13.35 0.24 24.62
CA CYS A 262 -12.75 -0.52 23.52
C CYS A 262 -13.07 0.18 22.19
N SER A 263 -12.06 0.30 21.30
CA SER A 263 -12.31 0.69 19.91
C SER A 263 -13.42 -0.18 19.35
N PRO A 264 -14.40 0.38 18.60
CA PRO A 264 -15.45 -0.43 18.00
C PRO A 264 -14.81 -1.55 17.17
N PRO A 265 -15.41 -2.76 17.14
CA PRO A 265 -14.90 -3.82 16.28
C PRO A 265 -14.80 -3.29 14.85
N PRO A 266 -13.75 -3.65 14.09
CA PRO A 266 -13.57 -3.14 12.74
C PRO A 266 -14.82 -3.42 11.90
N GLY A 267 -15.24 -2.43 11.13
CA GLY A 267 -16.39 -2.55 10.24
C GLY A 267 -16.10 -3.57 9.15
N ARG A 268 -17.13 -4.25 8.65
CA ARG A 268 -16.95 -5.18 7.53
C ARG A 268 -16.87 -4.39 6.24
N ALA A 269 -15.68 -4.30 5.65
CA ALA A 269 -15.47 -3.77 4.31
C ALA A 269 -15.33 -4.89 3.29
N THR A 270 -15.99 -4.74 2.14
CA THR A 270 -15.83 -5.63 0.97
C THR A 270 -15.53 -4.80 -0.27
N VAL A 271 -14.80 -5.38 -1.22
CA VAL A 271 -14.39 -4.71 -2.46
C VAL A 271 -14.67 -5.63 -3.64
N TRP A 272 -15.23 -5.08 -4.70
CA TRP A 272 -15.67 -5.80 -5.90
C TRP A 272 -15.21 -5.10 -7.17
N VAL A 273 -15.09 -5.86 -8.25
CA VAL A 273 -14.88 -5.32 -9.61
C VAL A 273 -16.24 -5.08 -10.28
N ALA A 274 -16.41 -3.93 -10.94
CA ALA A 274 -17.59 -3.67 -11.77
C ALA A 274 -17.52 -4.47 -13.09
N PHE A 275 -18.62 -5.13 -13.46
CA PHE A 275 -18.78 -5.88 -14.71
C PHE A 275 -19.23 -4.98 -15.87
#